data_AF-A0A959Z2M0-F1
#
_entry.id   AF-A0A959Z2M0-F1
#
_cell.length_a   1.000
_cell.length_b   1.000
_cell.length_c   1.000
_cell.angle_alpha   90.00
_cell.angle_beta   90.00
_cell.angle_gamma   90.00
#
_symmetry.space_group_name_H-M   'P 1'
#
loop_
_entity.id
_entity.type
_entity.pdbx_description
1 polymer ?
#
loop_
_entity_poly.entity_id
_entity_poly.type
_entity_poly.pdbx_seq_one_letter_code
_entity_poly.pdbx_strand_id
1 'polypeptide(L)'
;MKAYKRMGLTLRSLPGRIWRAIIPVALFLWGMWSLPYALLNPDHALIPGDLGDARFNNYVLEHFHQYVGGGVESFWDAPFMHPEENVIARSDNLLGTAPIYDAFRRLGWDRENAFQLWILVLFALNYWGAFVALRGWRTGPVVAACGAFIYAFGIHQIGHLSHVQVFPRFMLPIALMAWWRVLEGGRARWWYLTALATAYQFWCGIYLGFILTYGLLVLTVAHLVVHRGGPWL
;
A
#
# COMPACT_ATOMS: atom_id res chain seq x y z
N MET A 1 -52.73 -16.47 33.98
CA MET A 1 -52.04 -17.21 32.89
C MET A 1 -51.28 -16.19 32.05
N LYS A 2 -50.13 -15.70 32.50
CA LYS A 2 -48.78 -16.28 32.29
C LYS A 2 -48.43 -16.48 30.81
N ALA A 3 -47.39 -15.73 30.41
CA ALA A 3 -46.34 -16.08 29.47
C ALA A 3 -46.71 -16.31 28.00
N TYR A 4 -46.39 -15.32 27.14
CA TYR A 4 -45.64 -15.54 25.87
C TYR A 4 -45.31 -14.20 25.14
N LYS A 5 -44.72 -13.21 25.83
CA LYS A 5 -44.33 -11.94 25.19
C LYS A 5 -42.93 -11.43 25.57
N ARG A 6 -42.01 -12.37 25.81
CA ARG A 6 -40.58 -12.08 25.96
C ARG A 6 -39.76 -13.23 25.37
N MET A 7 -39.45 -13.13 24.08
CA MET A 7 -38.25 -13.67 23.40
C MET A 7 -38.47 -13.58 21.90
N GLY A 8 -38.60 -12.35 21.40
CA GLY A 8 -38.36 -12.05 19.99
C GLY A 8 -36.89 -11.68 19.80
N LEU A 9 -35.97 -12.57 20.19
CA LEU A 9 -34.58 -12.47 19.76
C LEU A 9 -34.58 -12.68 18.24
N THR A 10 -34.48 -11.57 17.52
CA THR A 10 -34.41 -11.49 16.06
C THR A 10 -33.14 -12.19 15.56
N LEU A 11 -33.20 -13.51 15.43
CA LEU A 11 -32.21 -14.38 14.75
C LEU A 11 -32.22 -14.17 13.22
N ARG A 12 -32.22 -12.93 12.72
CA ARG A 12 -32.31 -12.62 11.29
C ARG A 12 -31.22 -11.70 10.71
N SER A 13 -30.08 -11.52 11.37
CA SER A 13 -28.99 -10.71 10.77
C SER A 13 -27.55 -11.14 11.06
N LEU A 14 -27.33 -12.24 11.80
CA LEU A 14 -25.99 -12.68 12.19
C LEU A 14 -25.17 -13.35 11.05
N PRO A 15 -25.73 -14.25 10.22
CA PRO A 15 -24.93 -14.96 9.21
C PRO A 15 -24.34 -14.03 8.17
N GLY A 16 -25.15 -13.10 7.65
CA GLY A 16 -24.73 -12.16 6.61
C GLY A 16 -23.66 -11.17 7.09
N ARG A 17 -23.56 -10.88 8.39
CA ARG A 17 -22.56 -9.96 8.94
C ARG A 17 -21.20 -10.66 9.12
N ILE A 18 -21.22 -11.93 9.50
CA ILE A 18 -20.03 -12.76 9.68
C ILE A 18 -19.34 -13.00 8.33
N TRP A 19 -20.08 -13.40 7.29
CA TRP A 19 -19.51 -13.61 5.95
C TRP A 19 -18.86 -12.35 5.36
N ARG A 20 -19.44 -11.18 5.64
CA ARG A 20 -18.88 -9.88 5.23
C ARG A 20 -17.54 -9.55 5.89
N ALA A 21 -17.21 -10.18 7.01
CA ALA A 21 -15.92 -10.03 7.69
C ALA A 21 -14.95 -11.17 7.34
N ILE A 22 -15.44 -12.42 7.23
CA ILE A 22 -14.62 -13.58 6.91
C ILE A 22 -14.05 -13.50 5.50
N ILE A 23 -14.87 -13.13 4.50
CA ILE A 23 -14.43 -13.16 3.08
C ILE A 23 -13.21 -12.26 2.83
N PRO A 24 -13.18 -10.98 3.28
CA PRO A 24 -11.98 -10.16 3.13
C PRO A 24 -10.72 -10.76 3.75
N VAL A 25 -10.82 -11.39 4.91
CA VAL A 25 -9.69 -12.02 5.58
C VAL A 25 -9.29 -13.31 4.85
N ALA A 26 -10.24 -14.12 4.41
CA ALA A 26 -9.99 -15.35 3.67
C ALA A 26 -9.29 -15.06 2.33
N LEU A 27 -9.75 -14.06 1.57
CA LEU A 27 -9.11 -13.64 0.33
C LEU A 27 -7.72 -13.06 0.57
N PHE A 28 -7.53 -12.30 1.65
CA PHE A 28 -6.21 -11.81 2.05
C PHE A 28 -5.25 -12.98 2.32
N LEU A 29 -5.64 -13.93 3.18
CA LEU A 29 -4.81 -15.07 3.54
C LEU A 29 -4.51 -15.95 2.32
N TRP A 30 -5.50 -16.19 1.47
CA TRP A 30 -5.32 -16.90 0.21
C TRP A 30 -4.32 -16.18 -0.70
N GLY A 31 -4.45 -14.86 -0.87
CA GLY A 31 -3.55 -14.06 -1.70
C GLY A 31 -2.12 -14.11 -1.21
N MET A 32 -1.92 -13.90 0.09
CA MET A 32 -0.61 -14.01 0.76
C MET A 32 0.02 -15.40 0.59
N TRP A 33 -0.77 -16.46 0.68
CA TRP A 33 -0.28 -17.82 0.48
C TRP A 33 0.05 -18.10 -1.00
N SER A 34 -0.84 -17.71 -1.92
CA SER A 34 -0.73 -18.06 -3.33
C SER A 34 0.40 -17.37 -4.08
N LEU A 35 0.81 -16.18 -3.61
CA LEU A 35 1.76 -15.34 -4.34
C LEU A 35 3.02 -15.06 -3.51
N PRO A 36 3.03 -14.18 -2.49
CA PRO A 36 4.29 -13.82 -1.84
C PRO A 36 4.91 -14.98 -1.05
N TYR A 37 4.13 -15.87 -0.44
CA TYR A 37 4.70 -17.08 0.19
C TYR A 37 5.29 -18.04 -0.85
N ALA A 38 4.62 -18.23 -1.98
CA ALA A 38 5.13 -19.04 -3.09
C ALA A 38 6.42 -18.44 -3.72
N LEU A 39 6.53 -17.10 -3.73
CA LEU A 39 7.70 -16.38 -4.25
C LEU A 39 8.93 -16.48 -3.34
N LEU A 40 8.73 -16.57 -2.03
CA LEU A 40 9.82 -16.60 -1.06
C LEU A 40 10.40 -18.01 -0.86
N ASN A 41 9.66 -19.06 -1.21
CA ASN A 41 9.95 -20.47 -0.96
C ASN A 41 10.07 -20.76 0.56
N PRO A 42 9.56 -21.87 1.12
CA PRO A 42 9.71 -22.20 2.55
C PRO A 42 11.12 -22.08 3.14
N ASP A 43 12.17 -22.22 2.33
CA ASP A 43 13.56 -22.13 2.79
C ASP A 43 14.14 -20.70 2.80
N HIS A 44 13.38 -19.68 2.35
CA HIS A 44 13.80 -18.26 2.28
C HIS A 44 15.10 -18.02 1.49
N ALA A 45 15.56 -19.00 0.71
CA ALA A 45 16.83 -18.93 0.01
C ALA A 45 16.83 -17.99 -1.22
N LEU A 46 15.67 -17.42 -1.57
CA LEU A 46 15.48 -16.61 -2.77
C LEU A 46 15.15 -15.17 -2.40
N ILE A 47 15.92 -14.21 -2.93
CA ILE A 47 15.57 -12.79 -2.89
C ILE A 47 14.68 -12.52 -4.10
N PRO A 48 13.41 -12.09 -3.92
CA PRO A 48 12.56 -11.73 -5.04
C PRO A 48 13.15 -10.55 -5.83
N GLY A 49 13.22 -10.72 -7.14
CA GLY A 49 13.62 -9.69 -8.09
C GLY A 49 14.92 -10.02 -8.84
N ASP A 50 15.51 -9.01 -9.49
CA ASP A 50 16.70 -9.20 -10.33
C ASP A 50 18.02 -8.93 -9.59
N LEU A 51 19.15 -9.06 -10.31
CA LEU A 51 20.48 -8.85 -9.74
C LEU A 51 20.87 -7.37 -9.58
N GLY A 52 20.02 -6.44 -10.04
CA GLY A 52 20.26 -5.00 -10.00
C GLY A 52 19.32 -4.31 -9.02
N ASP A 53 18.08 -4.09 -9.43
CA ASP A 53 17.06 -3.32 -8.72
C ASP A 53 16.76 -3.89 -7.34
N ALA A 54 16.59 -5.22 -7.21
CA ALA A 54 16.30 -5.81 -5.90
C ALA A 54 17.42 -5.57 -4.88
N ARG A 55 18.68 -5.67 -5.34
CA ARG A 55 19.85 -5.41 -4.50
C ARG A 55 20.02 -3.92 -4.19
N PHE A 56 19.74 -3.06 -5.16
CA PHE A 56 19.74 -1.62 -4.95
C PHE A 56 18.72 -1.22 -3.90
N ASN A 57 17.48 -1.71 -3.99
CA ASN A 57 16.44 -1.44 -3.01
C ASN A 57 16.81 -1.96 -1.61
N ASN A 58 17.36 -3.18 -1.50
CA ASN A 58 17.84 -3.70 -0.22
C ASN A 58 18.99 -2.86 0.34
N TYR A 59 19.90 -2.37 -0.53
CA TYR A 59 20.95 -1.44 -0.13
C TYR A 59 20.38 -0.14 0.43
N VAL A 60 19.39 0.49 -0.23
CA VAL A 60 18.77 1.74 0.24
C VAL A 60 18.10 1.53 1.61
N LEU A 61 17.42 0.39 1.79
CA LEU A 61 16.78 0.04 3.07
C LEU A 61 17.80 -0.22 4.18
N GLU A 62 18.90 -0.92 3.90
CA GLU A 62 19.99 -1.10 4.86
C GLU A 62 20.72 0.22 5.15
N HIS A 63 20.91 1.09 4.15
CA HIS A 63 21.48 2.42 4.34
C HIS A 63 20.61 3.26 5.29
N PHE A 64 19.28 3.18 5.15
CA PHE A 64 18.36 3.77 6.12
C PHE A 64 18.56 3.19 7.53
N HIS A 65 18.65 1.85 7.67
CA HIS A 65 18.90 1.20 8.97
C HIS A 65 20.20 1.69 9.61
N GLN A 66 21.29 1.77 8.84
CA GLN A 66 22.57 2.31 9.31
C GLN A 66 22.44 3.79 9.72
N TYR A 67 21.70 4.60 8.94
CA TYR A 67 21.49 6.01 9.25
C TYR A 67 20.75 6.20 10.58
N VAL A 68 19.62 5.52 10.78
CA VAL A 68 18.87 5.60 12.05
C VAL A 68 19.57 4.91 13.21
N GLY A 69 20.55 4.05 12.93
CA GLY A 69 21.45 3.45 13.90
C GLY A 69 22.67 4.31 14.25
N GLY A 70 22.88 5.43 13.55
CA GLY A 70 24.07 6.29 13.69
C GLY A 70 25.35 5.74 13.05
N GLY A 71 25.25 4.70 12.22
CA GLY A 71 26.37 4.10 11.48
C GLY A 71 26.79 4.90 10.24
N VAL A 72 25.93 5.78 9.73
CA VAL A 72 26.24 6.73 8.65
C VAL A 72 25.64 8.11 8.97
N GLU A 73 26.29 9.18 8.51
CA GLU A 73 25.91 10.56 8.85
C GLU A 73 24.74 11.10 8.03
N SER A 74 24.61 10.68 6.76
CA SER A 74 23.56 11.16 5.85
C SER A 74 22.83 10.00 5.20
N PHE A 75 21.50 10.06 5.26
CA PHE A 75 20.65 9.19 4.46
C PHE A 75 20.68 9.57 2.97
N TRP A 76 20.76 10.86 2.63
CA TRP A 76 20.61 11.33 1.25
C TRP A 76 21.87 11.15 0.41
N ASP A 77 23.04 11.18 1.07
CA ASP A 77 24.37 11.11 0.45
C ASP A 77 24.97 9.72 0.63
N ALA A 78 24.27 8.69 0.13
CA ALA A 78 24.83 7.34 0.13
C ALA A 78 26.09 7.28 -0.75
N PRO A 79 27.11 6.47 -0.37
CA PRO A 79 28.41 6.41 -1.03
C PRO A 79 28.39 5.61 -2.36
N PHE A 80 27.40 5.88 -3.22
CA PHE A 80 27.35 5.41 -4.61
C PHE A 80 27.17 6.61 -5.54
N MET A 81 27.72 6.53 -6.76
CA MET A 81 27.73 7.65 -7.72
C MET A 81 28.50 8.91 -7.24
N HIS A 82 29.52 8.74 -6.40
CA HIS A 82 30.41 9.83 -5.96
C HIS A 82 31.07 10.55 -7.16
N PRO A 83 31.17 11.89 -7.16
CA PRO A 83 30.95 12.84 -6.05
C PRO A 83 29.54 13.46 -5.99
N GLU A 84 28.55 12.88 -6.66
CA GLU A 84 27.21 13.47 -6.64
C GLU A 84 26.60 13.44 -5.23
N GLU A 85 26.04 14.57 -4.82
CA GLU A 85 25.28 14.72 -3.58
C GLU A 85 23.79 14.41 -3.81
N ASN A 86 23.08 14.05 -2.74
CA ASN A 86 21.66 13.76 -2.73
C ASN A 86 21.24 12.65 -3.72
N VAL A 87 22.10 11.65 -3.91
CA VAL A 87 21.90 10.55 -4.88
C VAL A 87 20.61 9.77 -4.62
N ILE A 88 20.23 9.58 -3.34
CA ILE A 88 18.99 8.90 -3.00
C ILE A 88 17.76 9.77 -3.29
N ALA A 89 17.85 11.09 -3.15
CA ALA A 89 16.73 11.98 -3.46
C ALA A 89 16.38 11.97 -4.96
N ARG A 90 17.36 11.68 -5.81
CA ARG A 90 17.23 11.56 -7.27
C ARG A 90 16.92 10.11 -7.72
N SER A 91 16.73 9.19 -6.77
CA SER A 91 16.50 7.76 -7.03
C SER A 91 15.29 7.25 -6.21
N ASP A 92 15.10 5.94 -6.15
CA ASP A 92 14.10 5.30 -5.30
C ASP A 92 14.49 5.45 -3.83
N ASN A 93 13.87 6.43 -3.15
CA ASN A 93 14.23 6.77 -1.78
C ASN A 93 13.66 5.80 -0.73
N LEU A 94 12.52 5.14 -0.99
CA LEU A 94 11.85 4.17 -0.11
C LEU A 94 11.57 4.63 1.33
N LEU A 95 11.81 5.89 1.67
CA LEU A 95 11.85 6.42 3.03
C LEU A 95 10.54 6.17 3.80
N GLY A 96 9.41 6.26 3.13
CA GLY A 96 8.08 6.03 3.68
C GLY A 96 7.88 4.61 4.20
N THR A 97 8.60 3.63 3.64
CA THR A 97 8.51 2.21 4.02
C THR A 97 9.78 1.64 4.63
N ALA A 98 10.89 2.39 4.62
CA ALA A 98 12.13 1.98 5.24
C ALA A 98 12.01 1.67 6.75
N PRO A 99 11.16 2.37 7.54
CA PRO A 99 10.90 2.00 8.94
C PRO A 99 10.35 0.57 9.13
N ILE A 100 9.65 0.01 8.14
CA ILE A 100 9.15 -1.37 8.19
C ILE A 100 10.33 -2.34 8.14
N TYR A 101 11.30 -2.09 7.24
CA TYR A 101 12.51 -2.89 7.14
C TYR A 101 13.39 -2.75 8.40
N ASP A 102 13.61 -1.53 8.86
CA ASP A 102 14.39 -1.22 10.07
C ASP A 102 13.82 -1.94 11.30
N ALA A 103 12.49 -2.02 11.43
CA ALA A 103 11.85 -2.77 12.51
C ALA A 103 12.28 -4.25 12.50
N PHE A 104 12.31 -4.92 11.34
CA PHE A 104 12.79 -6.30 11.25
C PHE A 104 14.28 -6.42 11.53
N ARG A 105 15.11 -5.48 11.07
CA ARG A 105 16.55 -5.47 11.37
C ARG A 105 16.82 -5.34 12.86
N ARG A 106 16.09 -4.44 13.55
CA ARG A 106 16.18 -4.27 15.02
C ARG A 106 15.69 -5.49 15.81
N LEU A 107 14.81 -6.31 15.22
CA LEU A 107 14.39 -7.60 15.79
C LEU A 107 15.43 -8.73 15.60
N GLY A 108 16.56 -8.45 14.94
CA GLY A 108 17.67 -9.39 14.79
C GLY A 108 17.64 -10.20 13.49
N TRP A 109 16.70 -9.94 12.58
CA TRP A 109 16.71 -10.55 11.25
C TRP A 109 17.88 -10.01 10.41
N ASP A 110 18.53 -10.87 9.63
CA ASP A 110 19.54 -10.43 8.64
C ASP A 110 18.92 -9.56 7.52
N ARG A 111 19.78 -9.03 6.65
CA ARG A 111 19.36 -8.06 5.63
C ARG A 111 18.40 -8.66 4.63
N GLU A 112 18.67 -9.90 4.23
CA GLU A 112 17.93 -10.63 3.22
C GLU A 112 16.54 -11.02 3.75
N ASN A 113 16.45 -11.57 4.96
CA ASN A 113 15.19 -11.90 5.60
C ASN A 113 14.36 -10.66 5.93
N ALA A 114 14.98 -9.58 6.43
CA ALA A 114 14.28 -8.32 6.66
C ALA A 114 13.68 -7.74 5.37
N PHE A 115 14.39 -7.89 4.25
CA PHE A 115 13.90 -7.46 2.93
C PHE A 115 12.69 -8.28 2.46
N GLN A 116 12.74 -9.61 2.63
CA GLN A 116 11.61 -10.49 2.31
C GLN A 116 10.37 -10.17 3.15
N LEU A 117 10.56 -9.95 4.45
CA LEU A 117 9.49 -9.56 5.37
C LEU A 117 8.93 -8.18 5.02
N TRP A 118 9.76 -7.23 4.60
CA TRP A 118 9.33 -5.94 4.08
C TRP A 118 8.42 -6.12 2.85
N ILE A 119 8.80 -6.94 1.87
CA ILE A 119 7.97 -7.26 0.70
C ILE A 119 6.61 -7.84 1.12
N LEU A 120 6.59 -8.79 2.08
CA LEU A 120 5.35 -9.38 2.60
C LEU A 120 4.42 -8.33 3.22
N VAL A 121 4.98 -7.41 3.99
CA VAL A 121 4.21 -6.29 4.56
C VAL A 121 3.65 -5.40 3.46
N LEU A 122 4.40 -5.11 2.40
CA LEU A 122 3.89 -4.30 1.28
C LEU A 122 2.69 -4.94 0.58
N PHE A 123 2.71 -6.26 0.36
CA PHE A 123 1.53 -6.97 -0.17
C PHE A 123 0.31 -6.80 0.73
N ALA A 124 0.50 -6.94 2.05
CA ALA A 124 -0.57 -6.76 3.01
C ALA A 124 -1.11 -5.33 3.04
N LEU A 125 -0.21 -4.34 3.05
CA LEU A 125 -0.58 -2.93 3.01
C LEU A 125 -1.33 -2.58 1.72
N ASN A 126 -0.89 -3.10 0.56
CA ASN A 126 -1.59 -2.90 -0.72
C ASN A 126 -3.01 -3.45 -0.70
N TYR A 127 -3.18 -4.67 -0.19
CA TYR A 127 -4.50 -5.28 -0.09
C TYR A 127 -5.41 -4.46 0.83
N TRP A 128 -4.97 -4.17 2.06
CA TRP A 128 -5.80 -3.47 3.03
C TRP A 128 -6.04 -2.00 2.66
N GLY A 129 -5.05 -1.32 2.09
CA GLY A 129 -5.19 0.04 1.57
C GLY A 129 -6.23 0.13 0.45
N ALA A 130 -6.18 -0.78 -0.52
CA ALA A 130 -7.18 -0.87 -1.58
C ALA A 130 -8.57 -1.25 -1.03
N PHE A 131 -8.63 -2.21 -0.11
CA PHE A 131 -9.89 -2.62 0.52
C PHE A 131 -10.57 -1.44 1.25
N VAL A 132 -9.82 -0.69 2.05
CA VAL A 132 -10.32 0.49 2.78
C VAL A 132 -10.81 1.56 1.80
N ALA A 133 -10.05 1.85 0.73
CA ALA A 133 -10.46 2.79 -0.29
C ALA A 133 -11.74 2.37 -1.03
N LEU A 134 -11.85 1.11 -1.45
CA LEU A 134 -13.05 0.57 -2.09
C LEU A 134 -14.27 0.64 -1.17
N ARG A 135 -14.10 0.29 0.12
CA ARG A 135 -15.12 0.52 1.15
C ARG A 135 -15.48 1.99 1.30
N GLY A 136 -14.52 2.89 1.11
CA GLY A 136 -14.70 4.33 0.98
C GLY A 136 -15.64 4.69 -0.16
N TRP A 137 -15.54 4.09 -1.34
CA TRP A 137 -16.53 4.27 -2.41
C TRP A 137 -17.87 3.53 -2.18
N ARG A 138 -18.15 3.12 -0.94
CA ARG A 138 -19.40 2.46 -0.52
C ARG A 138 -19.66 1.10 -1.20
N THR A 139 -18.66 0.50 -1.84
CA THR A 139 -18.79 -0.84 -2.45
C THR A 139 -19.01 -1.91 -1.38
N GLY A 140 -19.85 -2.92 -1.61
CA GLY A 140 -20.02 -4.02 -0.65
C GLY A 140 -18.69 -4.70 -0.25
N PRO A 141 -18.55 -5.23 0.97
CA PRO A 141 -17.27 -5.74 1.48
C PRO A 141 -16.69 -6.90 0.67
N VAL A 142 -17.54 -7.76 0.09
CA VAL A 142 -17.08 -8.84 -0.79
C VAL A 142 -16.47 -8.28 -2.07
N VAL A 143 -17.16 -7.33 -2.72
CA VAL A 143 -16.67 -6.68 -3.94
C VAL A 143 -15.38 -5.89 -3.67
N ALA A 144 -15.33 -5.17 -2.55
CA ALA A 144 -14.13 -4.47 -2.10
C ALA A 144 -12.95 -5.44 -1.91
N ALA A 145 -13.19 -6.60 -1.32
CA ALA A 145 -12.17 -7.63 -1.13
C ALA A 145 -11.68 -8.22 -2.46
N CYS A 146 -12.58 -8.50 -3.41
CA CYS A 146 -12.18 -8.95 -4.74
C CYS A 146 -11.34 -7.91 -5.48
N GLY A 147 -11.73 -6.63 -5.43
CA GLY A 147 -10.95 -5.54 -6.05
C GLY A 147 -9.59 -5.36 -5.39
N ALA A 148 -9.53 -5.41 -4.06
CA ALA A 148 -8.28 -5.37 -3.30
C ALA A 148 -7.37 -6.57 -3.60
N PHE A 149 -7.95 -7.75 -3.78
CA PHE A 149 -7.23 -8.96 -4.16
C PHE A 149 -6.57 -8.79 -5.52
N ILE A 150 -7.32 -8.34 -6.53
CA ILE A 150 -6.79 -8.07 -7.87
C ILE A 150 -5.70 -6.99 -7.82
N TYR A 151 -5.90 -5.94 -7.02
CA TYR A 151 -4.93 -4.87 -6.86
C TYR A 151 -3.59 -5.37 -6.29
N ALA A 152 -3.62 -6.15 -5.21
CA ALA A 152 -2.44 -6.57 -4.48
C ALA A 152 -1.78 -7.83 -5.05
N PHE A 153 -2.55 -8.77 -5.59
CA PHE A 153 -2.08 -10.11 -5.98
C PHE A 153 -2.32 -10.43 -7.47
N GLY A 154 -2.81 -9.46 -8.26
CA GLY A 154 -3.08 -9.66 -9.68
C GLY A 154 -1.84 -9.77 -10.55
N ILE A 155 -2.03 -10.21 -11.81
CA ILE A 155 -0.95 -10.46 -12.78
C ILE A 155 -0.02 -9.25 -13.01
N HIS A 156 -0.56 -8.03 -12.89
CA HIS A 156 0.23 -6.81 -12.96
C HIS A 156 1.35 -6.80 -11.92
N GLN A 157 1.09 -7.27 -10.69
CA GLN A 157 2.08 -7.29 -9.62
C GLN A 157 3.18 -8.31 -9.90
N ILE A 158 2.81 -9.45 -10.50
CA ILE A 158 3.73 -10.52 -10.90
C ILE A 158 4.72 -10.00 -11.96
N GLY A 159 4.21 -9.25 -12.94
CA GLY A 159 5.05 -8.67 -14.00
C GLY A 159 6.08 -7.65 -13.51
N HIS A 160 5.94 -7.15 -12.27
CA HIS A 160 6.85 -6.17 -11.68
C HIS A 160 7.73 -6.74 -10.57
N LEU A 161 7.80 -8.06 -10.40
CA LEU A 161 8.60 -8.67 -9.33
C LEU A 161 10.09 -8.29 -9.37
N SER A 162 10.61 -7.95 -10.55
CA SER A 162 11.98 -7.42 -10.72
C SER A 162 12.14 -6.00 -10.14
N HIS A 163 11.05 -5.23 -10.07
CA HIS A 163 11.04 -3.82 -9.68
C HIS A 163 10.28 -3.62 -8.36
N VAL A 164 10.79 -4.19 -7.27
CA VAL A 164 10.11 -4.16 -5.97
C VAL A 164 9.87 -2.75 -5.41
N GLN A 165 10.61 -1.73 -5.89
CA GLN A 165 10.39 -0.32 -5.56
C GLN A 165 8.99 0.20 -5.92
N VAL A 166 8.26 -0.46 -6.82
CA VAL A 166 6.90 -0.03 -7.22
C VAL A 166 5.80 -0.59 -6.30
N PHE A 167 6.16 -1.47 -5.36
CA PHE A 167 5.23 -2.18 -4.48
C PHE A 167 4.65 -1.30 -3.36
N PRO A 168 5.33 -0.27 -2.83
CA PRO A 168 4.79 0.67 -1.85
C PRO A 168 3.63 1.56 -2.31
N ARG A 169 2.61 1.03 -2.98
CA ARG A 169 1.50 1.76 -3.62
C ARG A 169 0.19 1.72 -2.84
N PHE A 170 0.23 1.43 -1.54
CA PHE A 170 -0.97 1.27 -0.71
C PHE A 170 -1.69 2.58 -0.41
N MET A 171 -1.00 3.72 -0.49
CA MET A 171 -1.62 5.05 -0.33
C MET A 171 -2.31 5.54 -1.61
N LEU A 172 -1.92 5.04 -2.78
CA LEU A 172 -2.51 5.39 -4.07
C LEU A 172 -4.05 5.26 -4.09
N PRO A 173 -4.66 4.10 -3.75
CA PRO A 173 -6.12 3.98 -3.75
C PRO A 173 -6.78 4.85 -2.68
N ILE A 174 -6.12 5.07 -1.54
CA ILE A 174 -6.63 5.94 -0.46
C ILE A 174 -6.68 7.39 -0.94
N ALA A 175 -5.62 7.87 -1.60
CA ALA A 175 -5.54 9.22 -2.15
C ALA A 175 -6.60 9.46 -3.23
N LEU A 176 -6.79 8.51 -4.16
CA LEU A 176 -7.83 8.60 -5.19
C LEU A 176 -9.24 8.65 -4.58
N MET A 177 -9.51 7.80 -3.58
CA MET A 177 -10.81 7.81 -2.90
C MET A 177 -11.03 9.11 -2.12
N ALA A 178 -10.02 9.59 -1.39
CA ALA A 178 -10.12 10.86 -0.67
C ALA A 178 -10.34 12.02 -1.63
N TRP A 179 -9.65 12.02 -2.78
CA TRP A 179 -9.79 13.05 -3.80
C TRP A 179 -11.16 13.04 -4.47
N TRP A 180 -11.69 11.85 -4.78
CA TRP A 180 -13.06 11.70 -5.23
C TRP A 180 -14.06 12.38 -4.28
N ARG A 181 -13.87 12.20 -2.96
CA ARG A 181 -14.72 12.84 -1.95
C ARG A 181 -14.56 14.35 -1.89
N VAL A 182 -13.39 14.88 -2.22
CA VAL A 182 -13.17 16.31 -2.38
C VAL A 182 -13.99 16.84 -3.56
N LEU A 183 -13.90 16.18 -4.72
CA LEU A 183 -14.62 16.57 -5.94
C LEU A 183 -16.14 16.54 -5.75
N GLU A 184 -16.66 15.64 -4.92
CA GLU A 184 -18.08 15.59 -4.52
C GLU A 184 -18.49 16.69 -3.50
N GLY A 185 -17.64 17.67 -3.19
CA GLY A 185 -17.94 18.72 -2.19
C GLY A 185 -17.82 18.24 -0.74
N GLY A 186 -16.97 17.25 -0.49
CA GLY A 186 -16.75 16.70 0.84
C GLY A 186 -16.05 17.65 1.81
N ARG A 187 -16.03 17.25 3.09
CA ARG A 187 -15.40 18.00 4.19
C ARG A 187 -13.88 18.18 4.00
N ALA A 188 -13.31 19.22 4.60
CA ALA A 188 -11.88 19.55 4.58
C ALA A 188 -10.93 18.38 4.94
N ARG A 189 -11.36 17.44 5.79
CA ARG A 189 -10.58 16.22 6.12
C ARG A 189 -10.13 15.42 4.90
N TRP A 190 -10.89 15.45 3.81
CA TRP A 190 -10.57 14.70 2.59
C TRP A 190 -9.43 15.37 1.81
N TRP A 191 -9.36 16.70 1.81
CA TRP A 191 -8.21 17.43 1.29
C TRP A 191 -6.92 17.07 2.04
N TYR A 192 -6.97 17.11 3.38
CA TYR A 192 -5.82 16.72 4.19
C TYR A 192 -5.41 15.28 3.94
N LEU A 193 -6.36 14.35 3.84
CA LEU A 193 -6.04 12.96 3.56
C LEU A 193 -5.42 12.78 2.17
N THR A 194 -5.94 13.44 1.14
CA THR A 194 -5.33 13.41 -0.21
C THR A 194 -3.91 13.96 -0.18
N ALA A 195 -3.69 15.12 0.45
CA ALA A 195 -2.36 15.74 0.54
C ALA A 195 -1.37 14.86 1.29
N LEU A 196 -1.74 14.34 2.47
CA LEU A 196 -0.89 13.47 3.28
C LEU A 196 -0.60 12.14 2.56
N ALA A 197 -1.60 11.50 1.97
CA ALA A 197 -1.41 10.25 1.24
C ALA A 197 -0.51 10.46 0.01
N THR A 198 -0.65 11.59 -0.70
CA THR A 198 0.20 11.93 -1.85
C THR A 198 1.64 12.21 -1.42
N ALA A 199 1.83 13.02 -0.37
CA ALA A 199 3.16 13.30 0.18
C ALA A 199 3.84 12.01 0.67
N TYR A 200 3.10 11.17 1.39
CA TYR A 200 3.60 9.87 1.83
C TYR A 200 3.96 8.96 0.65
N GLN A 201 3.20 8.99 -0.44
CA GLN A 201 3.51 8.23 -1.65
C GLN A 201 4.84 8.68 -2.30
N PHE A 202 5.20 9.97 -2.27
CA PHE A 202 6.52 10.46 -2.71
C PHE A 202 7.66 9.93 -1.82
N TRP A 203 7.42 9.82 -0.51
CA TRP A 203 8.37 9.19 0.41
C TRP A 203 8.43 7.67 0.23
N CYS A 204 7.37 7.03 -0.24
CA CYS A 204 7.44 5.61 -0.62
C CYS A 204 8.26 5.39 -1.90
N GLY A 205 8.22 6.35 -2.82
CA GLY A 205 8.99 6.33 -4.06
C GLY A 205 8.62 7.53 -4.93
N ILE A 206 9.63 8.23 -5.45
CA ILE A 206 9.41 9.50 -6.16
C ILE A 206 8.53 9.32 -7.40
N TYR A 207 8.76 8.26 -8.18
CA TYR A 207 7.98 7.91 -9.36
C TYR A 207 6.52 7.58 -9.00
N LEU A 208 6.29 6.91 -7.87
CA LEU A 208 4.93 6.58 -7.42
C LEU A 208 4.15 7.83 -7.04
N GLY A 209 4.82 8.82 -6.42
CA GLY A 209 4.22 10.12 -6.13
C GLY A 209 3.80 10.87 -7.39
N PHE A 210 4.64 10.88 -8.43
CA PHE A 210 4.28 11.47 -9.72
C PHE A 210 3.12 10.74 -10.41
N ILE A 211 3.16 9.40 -10.46
CA ILE A 211 2.07 8.59 -11.04
C ILE A 211 0.75 8.87 -10.33
N LEU A 212 0.75 8.94 -9.00
CA LEU A 212 -0.44 9.29 -8.24
C LEU A 212 -0.91 10.71 -8.57
N THR A 213 -0.01 11.68 -8.64
CA THR A 213 -0.33 13.08 -8.98
C THR A 213 -1.00 13.18 -10.36
N TYR A 214 -0.46 12.47 -11.36
CA TYR A 214 -1.10 12.36 -12.67
C TYR A 214 -2.48 11.68 -12.60
N GLY A 215 -2.63 10.63 -11.79
CA GLY A 215 -3.91 9.98 -11.54
C GLY A 215 -4.96 10.93 -10.93
N LEU A 216 -4.56 11.77 -9.98
CA LEU A 216 -5.44 12.79 -9.39
C LEU A 216 -5.85 13.84 -10.42
N LEU A 217 -4.92 14.29 -11.27
CA LEU A 217 -5.21 15.23 -12.36
C LEU A 217 -6.20 14.65 -13.36
N VAL A 218 -5.97 13.42 -13.82
CA VAL A 218 -6.88 12.72 -14.73
C VAL A 218 -8.27 12.57 -14.10
N LEU A 219 -8.33 12.23 -12.81
CA LEU A 219 -9.61 12.12 -12.10
C LEU A 219 -10.34 13.46 -12.03
N THR A 220 -9.63 14.56 -11.77
CA THR A 220 -10.20 15.91 -11.79
C THR A 220 -10.75 16.26 -13.17
N VAL A 221 -9.96 16.06 -14.23
CA VAL A 221 -10.39 16.35 -15.61
C VAL A 221 -11.61 15.51 -15.98
N ALA A 222 -11.60 14.21 -15.68
CA ALA A 222 -12.72 13.32 -15.93
C ALA A 222 -14.00 13.79 -15.19
N HIS A 223 -13.87 14.15 -13.91
CA HIS A 223 -14.98 14.67 -13.12
C HIS A 223 -15.55 15.97 -13.72
N LEU A 224 -14.69 16.92 -14.10
CA LEU A 224 -15.11 18.17 -14.73
C LEU A 224 -15.79 17.95 -16.08
N VAL A 225 -15.36 16.96 -16.88
CA VAL A 225 -15.97 16.62 -18.17
C VAL A 225 -17.34 15.96 -18.00
N VAL A 226 -17.48 15.04 -17.04
CA VAL A 226 -18.75 14.34 -16.78
C VAL A 226 -19.78 15.25 -16.12
N HIS A 227 -19.36 16.17 -15.25
CA HIS A 227 -20.23 17.07 -14.50
C HIS A 227 -20.28 18.49 -15.07
N ARG A 228 -20.04 18.67 -16.38
CA ARG A 228 -20.21 19.97 -17.05
C ARG A 228 -21.64 20.49 -16.82
N GLY A 229 -21.76 21.63 -16.13
CA GLY A 229 -23.04 22.25 -15.73
C GLY A 229 -23.39 22.13 -14.24
N GLY A 230 -22.53 21.51 -13.41
CA GLY A 230 -22.65 21.57 -11.95
C GLY A 230 -22.24 22.94 -11.39
N PRO A 231 -22.60 23.28 -10.13
CA PRO A 231 -22.53 24.62 -9.54
C PRO A 231 -21.11 25.23 -9.38
N TRP A 232 -20.08 24.61 -9.95
CA TRP A 232 -18.67 25.01 -9.84
C TRP A 232 -18.04 25.39 -11.20
N LEU A 233 -18.85 25.47 -12.26
CA LEU A 233 -18.55 26.13 -13.53
C LEU A 233 -19.57 27.26 -13.75
#